data_AF-A0A1F3VIJ6-F1
#
_entry.id   AF-A0A1F3VIJ6-F1
#
_cell.length_a   1.000
_cell.length_b   1.000
_cell.length_c   1.000
_cell.angle_alpha   90.00
_cell.angle_beta   90.00
_cell.angle_gamma   90.00
#
_symmetry.space_group_name_H-M   'P 1'
#
loop_
_entity.id
_entity.type
_entity.pdbx_description
1 polymer ?
#
loop_
_entity_poly.entity_id
_entity_poly.type
_entity_poly.pdbx_seq_one_letter_code
_entity_poly.pdbx_strand_id
1 'polypeptide(L)'
;MKYLSRYVALVFFLGNWAEVAVGVDWNNCLFCHDTKVKGSAHGGMAYECVLCHKTHTTSSSTSPKDLMSGSKSARLLYDNINELCLSCHDDVRYGDGRGHPINMHATQGPTDPLYPEKKFSCASCHNPHGSIYPKLHRYFDPDEVDSLIYCGTCHKQQVSSRYPGGLPRPAWE
;
A
#
# COMPACT_ATOMS: atom_id res chain seq x y z
N MET A 1 30.66 6.93 14.61
CA MET A 1 31.00 6.69 16.03
C MET A 1 29.71 6.83 16.84
N LYS A 2 29.30 5.73 17.52
CA LYS A 2 28.55 5.59 18.80
C LYS A 2 27.31 6.51 18.96
N TYR A 3 26.10 6.02 19.25
CA TYR A 3 25.67 5.66 20.60
C TYR A 3 24.33 4.90 20.54
N LEU A 4 24.31 3.62 20.91
CA LEU A 4 23.18 2.99 21.56
C LEU A 4 23.76 2.19 22.73
N SER A 5 23.48 2.66 23.95
CA SER A 5 23.98 2.07 25.19
C SER A 5 23.35 0.69 25.38
N ARG A 6 24.09 -0.36 25.03
CA ARG A 6 23.77 -1.74 25.40
C ARG A 6 24.18 -1.91 26.86
N TYR A 7 23.24 -1.77 27.78
CA TYR A 7 23.43 -2.26 29.14
C TYR A 7 23.33 -3.79 29.09
N VAL A 8 24.47 -4.45 28.91
CA VAL A 8 24.61 -5.90 29.11
C VAL A 8 24.74 -6.11 30.61
N ALA A 9 23.60 -6.31 31.28
CA ALA A 9 23.61 -6.93 32.60
C ALA A 9 23.85 -8.43 32.39
N LEU A 10 25.07 -8.89 32.68
CA LEU A 10 25.43 -10.30 32.74
C LEU A 10 24.69 -10.95 33.92
N VAL A 11 23.51 -11.47 33.66
CA VAL A 11 22.79 -12.37 34.57
C VAL A 11 22.84 -13.75 33.94
N PHE A 12 23.82 -14.55 34.35
CA PHE A 12 23.85 -15.98 34.08
C PHE A 12 22.76 -16.65 34.91
N PHE A 13 21.58 -16.81 34.33
CA PHE A 13 20.58 -17.75 34.81
C PHE A 13 20.16 -18.68 33.68
N LEU A 14 20.04 -19.95 34.07
CA LEU A 14 19.84 -21.12 33.24
C LEU A 14 18.57 -21.01 32.37
N GLY A 15 18.74 -21.26 31.08
CA GLY A 15 17.75 -21.85 30.17
C GLY A 15 16.32 -21.30 30.19
N ASN A 16 16.07 -20.22 29.44
CA ASN A 16 15.02 -20.13 28.42
C ASN A 16 14.98 -18.68 27.90
N TRP A 17 15.55 -18.46 26.71
CA TRP A 17 15.41 -17.19 26.00
C TRP A 17 14.08 -17.22 25.25
N ALA A 18 12.99 -16.96 25.97
CA ALA A 18 11.77 -16.49 25.32
C ALA A 18 11.93 -14.99 25.11
N GLU A 19 12.36 -14.60 23.91
CA GLU A 19 12.25 -13.23 23.44
C GLU A 19 10.76 -12.87 23.41
N VAL A 20 10.26 -12.21 24.46
CA VAL A 20 8.94 -11.57 24.40
C VAL A 20 9.11 -10.31 23.57
N ALA A 21 9.02 -10.47 22.25
CA ALA A 21 8.76 -9.37 21.34
C ALA A 21 7.35 -8.85 21.67
N VAL A 22 7.26 -7.71 22.34
CA VAL A 22 6.04 -6.90 22.35
C VAL A 22 5.89 -6.18 21.01
N GLY A 23 5.83 -6.97 19.93
CA GLY A 23 5.48 -6.50 18.59
C GLY A 23 3.97 -6.65 18.42
N VAL A 24 3.35 -5.71 17.70
CA VAL A 24 1.95 -5.87 17.28
C VAL A 24 1.92 -7.06 16.33
N ASP A 25 1.46 -8.23 16.80
CA ASP A 25 1.41 -9.43 15.97
C ASP A 25 0.57 -9.14 14.71
N TRP A 26 1.21 -9.27 13.54
CA TRP A 26 0.61 -9.18 12.21
C TRP A 26 -0.70 -9.94 12.09
N ASN A 27 -0.79 -11.10 12.73
CA ASN A 27 -1.94 -11.98 12.68
C ASN A 27 -3.19 -11.35 13.29
N ASN A 28 -3.04 -10.41 14.24
CA ASN A 28 -4.19 -9.74 14.87
C ASN A 28 -4.99 -8.89 13.87
N CYS A 29 -4.34 -8.34 12.85
CA CYS A 29 -5.02 -7.55 11.83
C CYS A 29 -5.67 -8.48 10.79
N LEU A 30 -4.91 -9.45 10.30
CA LEU A 30 -5.33 -10.33 9.21
C LEU A 30 -6.41 -11.35 9.62
N PHE A 31 -6.60 -11.59 10.92
CA PHE A 31 -7.72 -12.41 11.40
C PHE A 31 -9.08 -11.93 10.85
N CYS A 32 -9.28 -10.61 10.75
CA CYS A 32 -10.47 -10.01 10.15
C CYS A 32 -10.21 -9.37 8.77
N HIS A 33 -8.96 -9.16 8.39
CA HIS A 33 -8.55 -8.47 7.17
C HIS A 33 -7.71 -9.34 6.22
N ASP A 34 -7.99 -10.64 6.20
CA ASP A 34 -7.33 -11.67 5.38
C ASP A 34 -7.25 -11.34 3.88
N THR A 35 -8.25 -10.66 3.34
CA THR A 35 -8.31 -10.27 1.93
C THR A 35 -7.45 -9.06 1.56
N LYS A 36 -6.84 -8.38 2.55
CA LYS A 36 -6.13 -7.12 2.29
C LYS A 36 -4.77 -7.31 1.65
N VAL A 37 -4.15 -8.48 1.78
CA VAL A 37 -2.86 -8.81 1.16
C VAL A 37 -3.09 -9.97 0.19
N LYS A 38 -2.85 -9.72 -1.11
CA LYS A 38 -2.92 -10.73 -2.18
C LYS A 38 -1.68 -10.61 -3.06
N GLY A 39 -1.22 -11.75 -3.60
CA GLY A 39 -0.03 -11.80 -4.44
C GLY A 39 1.26 -11.49 -3.67
N SER A 40 2.25 -10.94 -4.36
CA SER A 40 3.50 -10.53 -3.74
C SER A 40 3.26 -9.29 -2.88
N ALA A 41 3.40 -9.44 -1.56
CA ALA A 41 3.25 -8.35 -0.61
C ALA A 41 4.25 -7.23 -0.92
N HIS A 42 3.82 -5.98 -0.71
CA HIS A 42 4.74 -4.85 -0.76
C HIS A 42 5.83 -5.03 0.30
N GLY A 43 7.09 -4.77 -0.04
CA GLY A 43 8.20 -4.90 0.92
C GLY A 43 8.01 -4.08 2.20
N GLY A 44 7.38 -2.88 2.10
CA GLY A 44 7.00 -2.10 3.29
C GLY A 44 5.94 -2.78 4.18
N MET A 45 5.12 -3.66 3.60
CA MET A 45 4.17 -4.52 4.31
C MET A 45 4.79 -5.85 4.79
N ALA A 46 6.11 -6.02 4.70
CA ALA A 46 6.79 -7.15 5.36
C ALA A 46 7.26 -6.79 6.78
N TYR A 47 7.21 -5.50 7.17
CA TYR A 47 7.66 -5.04 8.49
C TYR A 47 6.55 -4.85 9.54
N GLU A 48 5.50 -4.00 9.37
CA GLU A 48 4.22 -4.02 10.15
C GLU A 48 3.04 -3.33 9.41
N CYS A 49 1.77 -3.74 9.63
CA CYS A 49 0.57 -3.04 9.12
C CYS A 49 0.51 -1.59 9.62
N VAL A 50 1.03 -1.38 10.82
CA VAL A 50 0.97 -0.10 11.54
C VAL A 50 1.98 0.93 11.07
N LEU A 51 2.73 0.64 10.00
CA LEU A 51 3.55 1.65 9.33
C LEU A 51 2.69 2.66 8.56
N CYS A 52 1.60 2.17 7.95
CA CYS A 52 0.69 3.01 7.18
C CYS A 52 -0.64 3.25 7.90
N HIS A 53 -1.10 2.25 8.67
CA HIS A 53 -2.39 2.29 9.35
C HIS A 53 -2.26 2.52 10.85
N LYS A 54 -3.09 3.39 11.40
CA LYS A 54 -3.37 3.47 12.82
C LYS A 54 -4.16 2.24 13.26
N THR A 55 -3.99 1.87 14.51
CA THR A 55 -4.82 0.84 15.13
C THR A 55 -6.24 1.36 15.35
N HIS A 56 -7.19 0.43 15.47
CA HIS A 56 -8.53 0.73 15.93
C HIS A 56 -8.44 1.24 17.38
N THR A 57 -9.23 2.26 17.75
CA THR A 57 -9.20 2.79 19.13
C THR A 57 -10.36 2.26 19.97
N THR A 58 -10.00 1.64 21.10
CA THR A 58 -10.82 1.23 22.27
C THR A 58 -11.89 0.14 22.08
N SER A 59 -11.83 -0.83 22.99
CA SER A 59 -12.66 -2.03 23.16
C SER A 59 -14.14 -1.78 23.51
N SER A 60 -14.60 -0.53 23.55
CA SER A 60 -15.95 -0.15 23.99
C SER A 60 -16.84 0.35 22.84
N SER A 61 -16.35 0.31 21.62
CA SER A 61 -17.06 0.83 20.45
C SER A 61 -17.92 -0.28 19.82
N THR A 62 -19.25 -0.15 19.91
CA THR A 62 -20.23 -1.13 19.38
C THR A 62 -20.58 -0.91 17.90
N SER A 63 -19.97 0.08 17.23
CA SER A 63 -20.26 0.37 15.82
C SER A 63 -18.99 0.53 14.97
N PRO A 64 -18.97 0.06 13.70
CA PRO A 64 -17.78 0.11 12.84
C PRO A 64 -17.17 1.51 12.62
N LYS A 65 -17.99 2.56 12.72
CA LYS A 65 -17.54 3.97 12.60
C LYS A 65 -16.70 4.42 13.79
N ASP A 66 -16.97 3.90 14.98
CA ASP A 66 -16.30 4.33 16.22
C ASP A 66 -14.90 3.70 16.32
N LEU A 67 -14.68 2.56 15.65
CA LEU A 67 -13.39 1.91 15.49
C LEU A 67 -12.40 2.70 14.59
N MET A 68 -12.91 3.59 13.72
CA MET A 68 -12.12 4.38 12.77
C MET A 68 -11.69 5.75 13.32
N SER A 69 -12.03 6.07 14.57
CA SER A 69 -11.92 7.42 15.14
C SER A 69 -10.48 7.91 15.39
N GLY A 70 -9.47 7.04 15.31
CA GLY A 70 -8.06 7.40 15.50
C GLY A 70 -7.39 8.14 14.32
N SER A 71 -8.01 8.18 13.13
CA SER A 71 -7.42 8.80 11.93
C SER A 71 -8.26 9.92 11.35
N LYS A 72 -7.57 10.94 10.81
CA LYS A 72 -8.16 12.02 10.01
C LYS A 72 -8.40 11.62 8.55
N SER A 73 -7.96 10.42 8.14
CA SER A 73 -8.06 9.90 6.78
C SER A 73 -8.84 8.58 6.73
N ALA A 74 -9.44 8.30 5.57
CA ALA A 74 -10.18 7.06 5.36
C ALA A 74 -9.31 5.83 5.65
N ARG A 75 -9.91 4.75 6.17
CA ARG A 75 -9.24 3.47 6.43
C ARG A 75 -8.10 3.55 7.46
N LEU A 76 -8.21 4.46 8.42
CA LEU A 76 -7.26 4.59 9.52
C LEU A 76 -5.82 4.94 9.11
N LEU A 77 -5.57 5.58 7.97
CA LEU A 77 -4.19 5.90 7.57
C LEU A 77 -3.52 6.94 8.51
N TYR A 78 -2.20 6.92 8.66
CA TYR A 78 -1.50 7.97 9.46
C TYR A 78 -1.57 9.35 8.80
N ASP A 79 -1.51 9.37 7.47
CA ASP A 79 -1.58 10.57 6.64
C ASP A 79 -2.43 10.27 5.39
N ASN A 80 -2.42 11.18 4.41
CA ASN A 80 -2.91 10.94 3.07
C ASN A 80 -1.99 9.95 2.32
N ILE A 81 -2.57 9.28 1.33
CA ILE A 81 -1.93 8.14 0.64
C ILE A 81 -0.57 8.54 0.05
N ASN A 82 -0.46 9.70 -0.59
CA ASN A 82 0.77 10.08 -1.28
C ASN A 82 1.90 10.38 -0.30
N GLU A 83 1.64 11.11 0.78
CA GLU A 83 2.67 11.41 1.77
C GLU A 83 3.19 10.14 2.46
N LEU A 84 2.34 9.14 2.67
CA LEU A 84 2.79 7.83 3.16
C LEU A 84 3.74 7.16 2.17
N CYS A 85 3.45 7.17 0.88
CA CYS A 85 4.35 6.63 -0.14
C CYS A 85 5.69 7.39 -0.17
N LEU A 86 5.62 8.72 -0.19
CA LEU A 86 6.77 9.62 -0.30
C LEU A 86 7.63 9.66 0.98
N SER A 87 7.13 9.15 2.11
CA SER A 87 7.93 8.99 3.33
C SER A 87 9.11 8.02 3.18
N CYS A 88 9.01 7.10 2.22
CA CYS A 88 10.08 6.15 1.87
C CYS A 88 10.53 6.27 0.40
N HIS A 89 9.63 6.62 -0.52
CA HIS A 89 9.90 6.77 -1.95
C HIS A 89 10.04 8.25 -2.33
N ASP A 90 11.12 8.88 -1.89
CA ASP A 90 11.42 10.27 -2.24
C ASP A 90 11.96 10.42 -3.68
N ASP A 91 12.50 9.34 -4.24
CA ASP A 91 13.01 9.21 -5.60
C ASP A 91 11.93 9.46 -6.66
N VAL A 92 10.70 9.03 -6.40
CA VAL A 92 9.57 9.29 -7.29
C VAL A 92 9.02 10.71 -7.16
N ARG A 93 9.40 11.49 -6.14
CA ARG A 93 8.88 12.85 -5.91
C ARG A 93 9.26 13.81 -7.03
N TYR A 94 10.46 13.65 -7.59
CA TYR A 94 11.00 14.56 -8.60
C TYR A 94 11.00 13.97 -10.02
N GLY A 95 10.57 12.70 -10.15
CA GLY A 95 10.70 11.93 -11.37
C GLY A 95 12.16 11.75 -11.74
N ASP A 96 12.70 10.54 -11.63
CA ASP A 96 14.10 10.25 -11.97
C ASP A 96 14.43 10.37 -13.49
N GLY A 97 13.57 11.02 -14.27
CA GLY A 97 13.66 11.14 -15.72
C GLY A 97 13.37 9.85 -16.49
N ARG A 98 13.08 8.72 -15.81
CA ARG A 98 12.92 7.39 -16.43
C ARG A 98 11.46 6.94 -16.59
N GLY A 99 10.50 7.86 -16.53
CA GLY A 99 9.16 7.61 -17.06
C GLY A 99 8.10 7.14 -16.07
N HIS A 100 8.11 7.61 -14.81
CA HIS A 100 6.92 7.48 -13.96
C HIS A 100 5.80 8.38 -14.51
N PRO A 101 4.59 7.86 -14.78
CA PRO A 101 3.50 8.62 -15.43
C PRO A 101 2.96 9.79 -14.60
N ILE A 102 3.51 10.07 -13.41
CA ILE A 102 3.18 11.25 -12.60
C ILE A 102 3.50 12.56 -13.32
N ASN A 103 4.48 12.56 -14.23
CA ASN A 103 4.77 13.75 -15.03
C ASN A 103 3.64 14.04 -16.04
N MET A 104 2.84 13.02 -16.38
CA MET A 104 1.70 13.13 -17.28
C MET A 104 0.37 13.27 -16.52
N HIS A 105 0.35 13.00 -15.21
CA HIS A 105 -0.84 13.09 -14.36
C HIS A 105 -0.49 13.59 -12.97
N ALA A 106 -1.15 14.66 -12.52
CA ALA A 106 -1.10 15.03 -11.11
C ALA A 106 -1.69 13.89 -10.25
N THR A 107 -0.89 13.31 -9.37
CA THR A 107 -1.33 12.27 -8.43
C THR A 107 -2.03 12.83 -7.20
N GLN A 108 -2.44 14.10 -7.20
CA GLN A 108 -3.15 14.74 -6.10
C GLN A 108 -4.15 15.77 -6.65
N GLY A 109 -5.37 15.78 -6.08
CA GLY A 109 -6.41 16.77 -6.39
C GLY A 109 -7.57 16.21 -7.22
N PRO A 110 -7.33 15.73 -8.45
CA PRO A 110 -8.35 15.08 -9.28
C PRO A 110 -9.01 13.89 -8.60
N THR A 111 -10.21 13.57 -9.06
CA THR A 111 -10.94 12.36 -8.66
C THR A 111 -10.42 11.16 -9.47
N ASP A 112 -10.40 9.98 -8.85
CA ASP A 112 -10.05 8.75 -9.55
C ASP A 112 -11.17 8.38 -10.55
N PRO A 113 -10.88 8.26 -11.86
CA PRO A 113 -11.91 8.02 -12.87
C PRO A 113 -12.52 6.61 -12.79
N LEU A 114 -11.85 5.64 -12.16
CA LEU A 114 -12.36 4.28 -11.95
C LEU A 114 -13.08 4.15 -10.61
N TYR A 115 -12.73 5.01 -9.65
CA TYR A 115 -13.33 5.04 -8.32
C TYR A 115 -13.72 6.48 -7.94
N PRO A 116 -14.84 7.01 -8.47
CA PRO A 116 -15.21 8.42 -8.32
C PRO A 116 -15.38 8.90 -6.87
N GLU A 117 -15.55 7.98 -5.93
CA GLU A 117 -15.59 8.26 -4.50
C GLU A 117 -14.20 8.52 -3.88
N LYS A 118 -13.12 8.31 -4.63
CA LYS A 118 -11.74 8.44 -4.18
C LYS A 118 -11.03 9.56 -4.93
N LYS A 119 -10.04 10.17 -4.27
CA LYS A 119 -9.08 11.05 -4.95
C LYS A 119 -8.05 10.21 -5.69
N PHE A 120 -7.66 10.69 -6.87
CA PHE A 120 -6.57 10.12 -7.63
C PHE A 120 -5.28 10.23 -6.81
N SER A 121 -4.52 9.14 -6.76
CA SER A 121 -3.33 8.98 -5.90
C SER A 121 -2.36 7.96 -6.49
N CYS A 122 -1.20 7.77 -5.86
CA CYS A 122 -0.29 6.68 -6.20
C CYS A 122 -1.01 5.31 -6.17
N ALA A 123 -1.95 5.16 -5.24
CA ALA A 123 -2.75 3.95 -5.09
C ALA A 123 -3.85 3.81 -6.16
N SER A 124 -4.03 4.74 -7.10
CA SER A 124 -4.93 4.53 -8.23
C SER A 124 -4.34 3.55 -9.24
N CYS A 125 -3.01 3.54 -9.39
CA CYS A 125 -2.28 2.64 -10.29
C CYS A 125 -1.50 1.54 -9.56
N HIS A 126 -1.12 1.74 -8.30
CA HIS A 126 -0.38 0.75 -7.50
C HIS A 126 -1.25 0.17 -6.36
N ASN A 127 -1.03 -1.10 -6.01
CA ASN A 127 -1.62 -1.73 -4.84
C ASN A 127 -0.61 -1.73 -3.68
N PRO A 128 -0.76 -0.85 -2.68
CA PRO A 128 0.22 -0.72 -1.60
C PRO A 128 0.28 -1.93 -0.65
N HIS A 129 -0.69 -2.85 -0.72
CA HIS A 129 -0.65 -4.07 0.10
C HIS A 129 0.10 -5.22 -0.59
N GLY A 130 -0.08 -5.36 -1.90
CA GLY A 130 0.52 -6.45 -2.67
C GLY A 130 -0.13 -6.61 -4.03
N SER A 131 0.60 -7.16 -4.99
CA SER A 131 0.08 -7.50 -6.32
C SER A 131 0.80 -8.72 -6.87
N ILE A 132 0.12 -9.46 -7.73
CA ILE A 132 0.76 -10.47 -8.58
C ILE A 132 1.54 -9.83 -9.74
N TYR A 133 1.38 -8.52 -9.95
CA TYR A 133 2.01 -7.78 -11.04
C TYR A 133 3.27 -7.03 -10.63
N PRO A 134 4.24 -6.87 -11.54
CA PRO A 134 5.49 -6.15 -11.27
C PRO A 134 5.25 -4.74 -10.75
N LYS A 135 6.14 -4.26 -9.86
CA LYS A 135 6.07 -2.93 -9.24
C LYS A 135 4.71 -2.62 -8.60
N LEU A 136 4.00 -3.66 -8.15
CA LEU A 136 2.69 -3.56 -7.51
C LEU A 136 1.61 -2.90 -8.37
N HIS A 137 1.72 -2.96 -9.70
CA HIS A 137 0.66 -2.42 -10.54
C HIS A 137 -0.67 -3.09 -10.22
N ARG A 138 -1.71 -2.27 -10.30
CA ARG A 138 -3.08 -2.70 -10.22
C ARG A 138 -3.48 -3.40 -11.53
N TYR A 139 -3.29 -2.72 -12.64
CA TYR A 139 -3.75 -3.19 -13.94
C TYR A 139 -2.55 -3.64 -14.77
N PHE A 140 -2.53 -4.91 -15.16
CA PHE A 140 -1.47 -5.46 -16.00
C PHE A 140 -1.95 -6.74 -16.68
N ASP A 141 -1.47 -6.96 -17.90
CA ASP A 141 -1.61 -8.25 -18.59
C ASP A 141 -0.25 -8.94 -18.61
N PRO A 142 -0.09 -10.13 -18.01
CA PRO A 142 1.16 -10.88 -18.12
C PRO A 142 1.45 -11.36 -19.54
N ASP A 143 0.43 -11.51 -20.38
CA ASP A 143 0.55 -12.01 -21.75
C ASP A 143 0.80 -10.88 -22.77
N GLU A 144 0.49 -9.63 -22.41
CA GLU A 144 0.79 -8.44 -23.21
C GLU A 144 1.69 -7.44 -22.46
N VAL A 145 2.99 -7.48 -22.75
CA VAL A 145 4.01 -6.59 -22.17
C VAL A 145 3.99 -5.21 -22.83
N ASP A 146 2.83 -4.55 -22.87
CA ASP A 146 2.67 -3.20 -23.38
C ASP A 146 2.41 -2.23 -22.22
N SER A 147 3.32 -1.26 -22.03
CA SER A 147 3.15 -0.22 -21.02
C SER A 147 1.91 0.65 -21.27
N LEU A 148 1.32 0.68 -22.47
CA LEU A 148 0.08 1.41 -22.70
C LEU A 148 -1.15 0.76 -22.04
N ILE A 149 -1.06 -0.50 -21.60
CA ILE A 149 -2.16 -1.24 -20.98
C ILE A 149 -2.70 -0.54 -19.71
N TYR A 150 -1.79 0.04 -18.91
CA TYR A 150 -2.18 0.76 -17.68
C TYR A 150 -2.86 2.10 -18.00
N CYS A 151 -2.42 2.80 -19.05
CA CYS A 151 -3.09 4.01 -19.54
C CYS A 151 -4.50 3.68 -20.03
N GLY A 152 -4.59 2.59 -20.79
CA GLY A 152 -5.81 2.10 -21.39
C GLY A 152 -6.92 1.82 -20.39
N THR A 153 -6.56 1.35 -19.19
CA THR A 153 -7.53 1.02 -18.13
C THR A 153 -8.55 2.15 -17.91
N CYS A 154 -8.08 3.41 -17.91
CA CYS A 154 -8.94 4.60 -17.84
C CYS A 154 -9.22 5.19 -19.23
N HIS A 155 -8.20 5.25 -20.09
CA HIS A 155 -8.26 5.85 -21.42
C HIS A 155 -8.61 4.83 -22.50
N LYS A 156 -9.72 4.09 -22.30
CA LYS A 156 -10.11 2.96 -23.16
C LYS A 156 -10.24 3.35 -24.63
N GLN A 157 -10.77 4.55 -24.90
CA GLN A 157 -10.99 5.03 -26.27
C GLN A 157 -9.67 5.41 -26.96
N GLN A 158 -8.68 5.86 -26.19
CA GLN A 158 -7.37 6.27 -26.70
C GLN A 158 -6.51 5.07 -27.10
N VAL A 159 -6.83 3.87 -26.61
CA VAL A 159 -6.08 2.64 -26.89
C VAL A 159 -6.92 1.56 -27.59
N SER A 160 -8.19 1.84 -27.91
CA SER A 160 -9.13 0.84 -28.43
C SER A 160 -8.68 0.20 -29.74
N SER A 161 -7.98 0.95 -30.61
CA SER A 161 -7.41 0.44 -31.85
C SER A 161 -6.26 -0.53 -31.62
N ARG A 162 -5.59 -0.45 -30.47
CA ARG A 162 -4.44 -1.28 -30.10
C ARG A 162 -4.85 -2.55 -29.36
N TYR A 163 -6.00 -2.51 -28.67
CA TYR A 163 -6.58 -3.65 -27.94
C TYR A 163 -8.01 -3.95 -28.45
N PRO A 164 -8.15 -4.48 -29.69
CA PRO A 164 -9.47 -4.77 -30.27
C PRO A 164 -10.25 -5.84 -29.51
N GLY A 165 -9.58 -6.68 -28.71
CA GLY A 165 -10.19 -7.66 -27.80
C GLY A 165 -10.67 -7.07 -26.47
N GLY A 166 -10.45 -5.77 -26.24
CA GLY A 166 -10.69 -5.10 -24.96
C GLY A 166 -9.48 -5.17 -24.05
N LEU A 167 -9.51 -4.34 -22.99
CA LEU A 167 -8.44 -4.29 -22.00
C LEU A 167 -8.59 -5.42 -20.98
N PRO A 168 -7.48 -5.90 -20.40
CA PRO A 168 -7.49 -6.91 -19.36
C PRO A 168 -8.37 -6.43 -18.21
N ARG A 169 -9.19 -7.32 -17.67
CA ARG A 169 -9.94 -7.01 -16.46
C ARG A 169 -8.95 -6.92 -15.29
N PRO A 170 -9.12 -5.96 -14.38
CA PRO A 170 -8.30 -5.93 -13.18
C PRO A 170 -8.38 -7.26 -12.41
N ALA A 171 -7.23 -7.83 -12.05
CA ALA A 171 -7.13 -9.13 -11.38
C ALA A 171 -7.45 -9.12 -9.88
N TRP A 172 -8.48 -8.39 -9.45
CA TRP A 172 -9.00 -8.47 -8.08
C TRP A 172 -10.30 -9.26 -7.93
N GLU A 173 -10.56 -10.18 -8.85
CA GLU A 173 -11.14 -11.48 -8.45
C GLU A 173 -10.00 -12.36 -7.91
#